data_AF-A0A357B567-F1
#
_entry.id   AF-A0A357B567-F1
#
_cell.length_a   1.000
_cell.length_b   1.000
_cell.length_c   1.000
_cell.angle_alpha   90.00
_cell.angle_beta   90.00
_cell.angle_gamma   90.00
#
_symmetry.space_group_name_H-M   'P 1'
#
loop_
_entity.id
_entity.type
_entity.pdbx_description
1 polymer ?
#
loop_
_entity_poly.entity_id
_entity_poly.type
_entity_poly.pdbx_seq_one_letter_code
_entity_poly.pdbx_strand_id
1 'polypeptide(L)'
;MKRKIAATLLIHVMVWVIALIWIVPFLGVFMAAIRPMAEIIRGWWRVDPFTPTFQNFIGAWNHAAAPLAEGMLNSLRVAIPATIVPILVAAIAAYGFSRFRFPLKNYLFITIVILMTIPQQMIAIPIFRIMKDVGLLNTHFGLILVHAAWGIPWILFFMR
;
A
#
# COMPACT_ATOMS: atom_id res chain seq x y z
N MET A 1 -39.39 1.86 -19.62
CA MET A 1 -38.39 0.82 -19.96
C MET A 1 -37.22 1.38 -20.79
N LYS A 2 -37.45 1.97 -21.97
CA LYS A 2 -36.39 2.52 -22.85
C LYS A 2 -35.48 3.59 -22.20
N ARG A 3 -36.05 4.49 -21.37
CA ARG A 3 -35.27 5.52 -20.62
C ARG A 3 -34.31 4.92 -19.59
N LYS A 4 -34.64 3.77 -19.00
CA LYS A 4 -33.75 3.05 -18.07
C LYS A 4 -32.58 2.39 -18.82
N ILE A 5 -32.86 1.80 -19.99
CA ILE A 5 -31.83 1.18 -20.86
C ILE A 5 -30.83 2.23 -21.35
N ALA A 6 -31.30 3.39 -21.83
CA ALA A 6 -30.45 4.47 -22.28
C ALA A 6 -29.54 5.03 -21.17
N ALA A 7 -30.10 5.21 -19.95
CA ALA A 7 -29.32 5.63 -18.79
C ALA A 7 -28.25 4.59 -18.40
N THR A 8 -28.61 3.30 -18.41
CA THR A 8 -27.65 2.23 -18.16
C THR A 8 -26.52 2.22 -19.20
N LEU A 9 -26.83 2.33 -20.49
CA LEU A 9 -25.81 2.39 -21.54
C LEU A 9 -24.87 3.58 -21.38
N LEU A 10 -25.42 4.76 -21.07
CA LEU A 10 -24.61 5.96 -20.81
C LEU A 10 -23.64 5.73 -19.64
N ILE A 11 -24.12 5.16 -18.52
CA ILE A 11 -23.27 4.83 -17.37
C ILE A 11 -22.15 3.87 -17.77
N HIS A 12 -22.46 2.82 -18.54
CA HIS A 12 -21.43 1.86 -18.98
C HIS A 12 -20.37 2.52 -19.85
N VAL A 13 -20.78 3.35 -20.82
CA VAL A 13 -19.84 4.10 -21.67
C VAL A 13 -18.97 5.02 -20.82
N MET A 14 -19.55 5.75 -19.87
CA MET A 14 -18.79 6.62 -18.96
C MET A 14 -17.78 5.83 -18.12
N VAL A 15 -18.18 4.70 -17.55
CA VAL A 15 -17.30 3.83 -16.76
C VAL A 15 -16.15 3.29 -17.62
N TRP A 16 -16.43 2.85 -18.85
CA TRP A 16 -15.39 2.40 -19.78
C TRP A 16 -14.42 3.51 -20.15
N VAL A 17 -14.90 4.72 -20.42
CA VAL A 17 -14.03 5.86 -20.71
C VAL A 17 -13.14 6.19 -19.52
N ILE A 18 -13.69 6.23 -18.31
CA ILE A 18 -12.92 6.47 -17.07
C ILE A 18 -11.87 5.37 -16.88
N ALA A 19 -12.24 4.10 -17.05
CA ALA A 19 -11.33 2.97 -16.92
C ALA A 19 -10.19 3.03 -17.93
N LEU A 20 -10.46 3.39 -19.20
CA LEU A 20 -9.44 3.55 -20.22
C LEU A 20 -8.46 4.68 -19.87
N ILE A 21 -8.97 5.82 -19.38
CA ILE A 21 -8.12 6.94 -18.92
C ILE A 21 -7.23 6.49 -17.75
N TRP A 22 -7.76 5.70 -16.82
CA TRP A 22 -7.00 5.18 -15.68
C TRP A 22 -5.89 4.20 -16.06
N ILE A 23 -6.01 3.50 -17.18
CA ILE A 23 -4.99 2.57 -17.68
C ILE A 23 -3.79 3.30 -18.29
N VAL A 24 -3.96 4.54 -18.78
CA VAL A 24 -2.91 5.33 -19.44
C VAL A 24 -1.57 5.38 -18.68
N PRO A 25 -1.50 5.73 -17.38
CA PRO A 25 -0.23 5.74 -16.65
C PRO A 25 0.42 4.35 -16.55
N PHE A 26 -0.36 3.27 -16.48
CA PHE A 26 0.15 1.91 -16.46
C PHE A 26 0.76 1.50 -17.80
N LEU A 27 0.20 1.98 -18.91
CA LEU A 27 0.84 1.81 -20.23
C LEU A 27 2.20 2.50 -20.27
N GLY A 28 2.33 3.69 -19.67
CA GLY A 28 3.61 4.38 -19.57
C GLY A 28 4.65 3.61 -18.77
N VAL A 29 4.26 3.08 -17.60
CA VAL A 29 5.13 2.23 -16.77
C VAL A 29 5.51 0.95 -17.52
N PHE A 30 4.55 0.32 -18.19
CA PHE A 30 4.79 -0.88 -18.98
C PHE A 30 5.79 -0.62 -20.12
N MET A 31 5.60 0.44 -20.90
CA MET A 31 6.52 0.84 -21.96
C MET A 31 7.92 1.11 -21.43
N ALA A 32 8.04 1.78 -20.28
CA ALA A 32 9.32 2.03 -19.63
C ALA A 32 9.98 0.74 -19.10
N ALA A 33 9.19 -0.26 -18.70
CA ALA A 33 9.70 -1.53 -18.23
C ALA A 33 10.31 -2.37 -19.35
N ILE A 34 9.72 -2.36 -20.55
CA ILE A 34 10.17 -3.21 -21.66
C ILE A 34 11.09 -2.52 -22.68
N ARG A 35 11.26 -1.20 -22.63
CA ARG A 35 12.06 -0.46 -23.63
C ARG A 35 13.31 0.20 -23.04
N PRO A 36 14.39 0.37 -23.82
CA PRO A 36 15.57 1.11 -23.38
C PRO A 36 15.26 2.56 -23.01
N MET A 37 15.99 3.10 -22.02
CA MET A 37 15.85 4.49 -21.54
C MET A 37 15.93 5.53 -22.67
N ALA A 38 16.79 5.29 -23.66
CA ALA A 38 16.97 6.18 -24.82
C ALA A 38 15.70 6.36 -25.66
N GLU A 39 14.82 5.35 -25.71
CA GLU A 39 13.56 5.41 -26.48
C GLU A 39 12.44 6.12 -25.73
N ILE A 40 12.47 6.11 -24.39
CA ILE A 40 11.39 6.64 -23.53
C ILE A 40 11.67 8.06 -23.02
N ILE A 41 12.89 8.57 -23.15
CA ILE A 41 13.29 9.89 -22.63
C ILE A 41 12.47 11.05 -23.21
N ARG A 42 11.93 10.88 -24.42
CA ARG A 42 11.07 11.87 -25.11
C ARG A 42 9.57 11.59 -24.95
N GLY A 43 9.21 10.64 -24.09
CA GLY A 43 7.84 10.23 -23.82
C GLY A 43 7.60 8.76 -24.17
N TRP A 44 6.97 8.04 -23.24
CA TRP A 44 6.63 6.62 -23.37
C TRP A 44 5.64 6.32 -24.51
N TRP A 45 4.86 7.32 -24.93
CA TRP A 45 3.87 7.22 -26.01
C TRP A 45 4.50 7.26 -27.41
N ARG A 46 5.78 7.60 -27.54
CA ARG A 46 6.49 7.55 -28.83
C ARG A 46 6.90 6.11 -29.10
N VAL A 47 6.30 5.49 -30.10
CA VAL A 47 6.49 4.06 -30.39
C VAL A 47 7.67 3.81 -31.33
N ASP A 48 8.15 4.82 -32.06
CA ASP A 48 9.27 4.65 -33.01
C ASP A 48 10.59 5.22 -32.43
N PRO A 49 11.68 4.44 -32.36
CA PRO A 49 11.77 2.99 -32.59
C PRO A 49 11.13 2.18 -31.44
N PHE A 50 10.70 0.93 -31.72
CA PHE A 50 10.13 0.00 -30.74
C PHE A 50 11.04 -1.21 -30.56
N THR A 51 11.93 -1.18 -29.56
CA THR A 51 12.78 -2.35 -29.22
C THR A 51 12.38 -2.94 -27.87
N PRO A 52 11.49 -3.95 -27.84
CA PRO A 52 11.13 -4.63 -26.61
C PRO A 52 12.30 -5.51 -26.13
N THR A 53 12.68 -5.37 -24.87
CA THR A 53 13.75 -6.13 -24.23
C THR A 53 13.39 -6.47 -22.79
N PHE A 54 14.04 -7.50 -22.25
CA PHE A 54 13.97 -7.83 -20.82
C PHE A 54 15.16 -7.29 -20.03
N GLN A 55 16.01 -6.45 -20.63
CA GLN A 55 17.24 -5.98 -20.00
C GLN A 55 16.97 -5.15 -18.74
N ASN A 56 15.93 -4.33 -18.74
CA ASN A 56 15.53 -3.56 -17.55
C ASN A 56 15.13 -4.49 -16.39
N PHE A 57 14.43 -5.59 -16.66
CA PHE A 57 14.05 -6.57 -15.65
C PHE A 57 15.28 -7.30 -15.10
N ILE A 58 16.15 -7.80 -15.98
CA ILE A 58 17.38 -8.50 -15.57
C ILE A 58 18.31 -7.56 -14.79
N GLY A 59 18.45 -6.33 -15.26
CA GLY A 59 19.27 -5.28 -14.65
C GLY A 59 18.74 -4.84 -13.29
N ALA A 60 17.42 -4.72 -13.13
CA ALA A 60 16.80 -4.43 -11.84
C ALA A 60 16.88 -5.62 -10.88
N TRP A 61 16.64 -6.84 -11.37
CA TRP A 61 16.66 -8.05 -10.55
C TRP A 61 18.02 -8.29 -9.91
N ASN A 62 19.09 -8.10 -10.68
CA ASN A 62 20.48 -8.35 -10.28
C ASN A 62 21.29 -7.06 -10.07
N HIS A 63 20.64 -5.94 -9.76
CA HIS A 63 21.31 -4.64 -9.67
C HIS A 63 22.41 -4.66 -8.58
N ALA A 64 23.65 -4.30 -8.94
CA ALA A 64 24.83 -4.52 -8.10
C ALA A 64 24.76 -3.88 -6.70
N ALA A 65 24.15 -2.69 -6.58
CA ALA A 65 24.04 -1.98 -5.30
C ALA A 65 22.71 -2.22 -4.56
N ALA A 66 21.68 -2.70 -5.25
CA ALA A 66 20.33 -2.80 -4.69
C ALA A 66 19.50 -3.83 -5.47
N PRO A 67 19.82 -5.14 -5.34
CA PRO A 67 19.13 -6.18 -6.10
C PRO A 67 17.64 -6.20 -5.75
N LEU A 68 16.77 -6.10 -6.77
CA LEU A 68 15.33 -6.17 -6.55
C LEU A 68 14.91 -7.54 -5.97
N ALA A 69 15.66 -8.61 -6.26
CA ALA A 69 15.43 -9.93 -5.69
C ALA A 69 15.46 -9.92 -4.15
N GLU A 70 16.47 -9.26 -3.56
CA GLU A 70 16.60 -9.11 -2.11
C GLU A 70 15.53 -8.17 -1.56
N GLY A 71 15.26 -7.06 -2.25
CA GLY A 71 14.20 -6.12 -1.89
C GLY A 71 12.82 -6.79 -1.84
N MET A 72 12.51 -7.67 -2.79
CA MET A 72 11.28 -8.44 -2.84
C MET A 72 11.18 -9.42 -1.66
N LEU A 73 12.25 -10.16 -1.38
CA LEU A 73 12.28 -11.09 -0.25
C LEU A 73 12.15 -10.36 1.09
N ASN A 74 12.84 -9.24 1.26
CA ASN A 74 12.70 -8.37 2.43
C ASN A 74 11.27 -7.84 2.57
N SER A 75 10.65 -7.43 1.47
CA SER A 75 9.25 -6.97 1.45
C SER A 75 8.30 -8.07 1.90
N LEU A 76 8.45 -9.29 1.41
CA LEU A 76 7.63 -10.44 1.83
C LEU A 76 7.85 -10.78 3.32
N ARG A 77 9.11 -10.80 3.76
CA ARG A 77 9.49 -11.04 5.17
C ARG A 77 8.86 -10.03 6.13
N VAL A 78 8.65 -8.80 5.70
CA VAL A 78 8.00 -7.76 6.51
C VAL A 78 6.48 -7.80 6.35
N ALA A 79 5.98 -7.80 5.11
CA ALA A 79 4.56 -7.64 4.81
C ALA A 79 3.69 -8.78 5.35
N ILE A 80 4.15 -10.03 5.28
CA ILE A 80 3.40 -11.20 5.77
C ILE A 80 3.13 -11.08 7.28
N PRO A 81 4.14 -11.00 8.17
CA PRO A 81 3.89 -10.86 9.61
C PRO A 81 3.26 -9.51 9.94
N ALA A 82 3.60 -8.42 9.25
CA ALA A 82 2.96 -7.12 9.45
C ALA A 82 1.49 -7.08 9.03
N THR A 83 0.98 -8.11 8.34
CA THR A 83 -0.45 -8.27 8.05
C THR A 83 -1.10 -9.20 9.09
N ILE A 84 -0.49 -10.36 9.35
CA ILE A 84 -1.07 -11.39 10.23
C ILE A 84 -1.16 -10.90 11.68
N VAL A 85 -0.08 -10.34 12.22
CA VAL A 85 0.01 -9.92 13.63
C VAL A 85 -1.07 -8.89 13.98
N PRO A 86 -1.20 -7.75 13.28
CA PRO A 86 -2.19 -6.75 13.65
C PRO A 86 -3.62 -7.24 13.42
N ILE A 87 -3.90 -8.11 12.43
CA ILE A 87 -5.22 -8.71 12.26
C ILE A 87 -5.60 -9.51 13.50
N LEU A 88 -4.73 -10.40 13.98
CA LEU A 88 -5.01 -11.24 15.14
C LEU A 88 -5.24 -10.38 16.40
N VAL A 89 -4.35 -9.44 16.66
CA VAL A 89 -4.42 -8.57 17.85
C VAL A 89 -5.66 -7.67 17.80
N ALA A 90 -5.90 -7.01 16.67
CA ALA A 90 -7.02 -6.09 16.51
C ALA A 90 -8.36 -6.82 16.47
N ALA A 91 -8.45 -8.04 15.91
CA ALA A 91 -9.68 -8.83 15.91
C ALA A 91 -10.11 -9.20 17.34
N ILE A 92 -9.16 -9.60 18.19
CA ILE A 92 -9.44 -9.90 19.61
C ILE A 92 -9.94 -8.64 20.33
N ALA A 93 -9.26 -7.50 20.11
CA ALA A 93 -9.66 -6.23 20.69
C ALA A 93 -11.05 -5.79 20.20
N ALA A 94 -11.31 -5.86 18.89
CA ALA A 94 -12.58 -5.51 18.27
C ALA A 94 -13.73 -6.40 18.76
N TYR A 95 -13.49 -7.70 18.95
CA TYR A 95 -14.46 -8.61 19.57
C TYR A 95 -14.82 -8.14 20.98
N GLY A 96 -13.82 -7.73 21.77
CA GLY A 96 -14.06 -7.16 23.09
C GLY A 96 -14.90 -5.89 23.05
N PHE A 97 -14.56 -4.97 22.14
CA PHE A 97 -15.31 -3.73 21.93
C PHE A 97 -16.72 -3.93 21.37
N SER A 98 -16.99 -4.99 20.60
CA SER A 98 -18.30 -5.24 20.00
C SER A 98 -19.22 -6.05 20.92
N ARG A 99 -18.72 -7.11 21.57
CA ARG A 99 -19.53 -8.07 22.33
C ARG A 99 -19.64 -7.79 23.83
N PHE A 100 -18.58 -7.31 24.48
CA PHE A 100 -18.64 -7.06 25.91
C PHE A 100 -19.23 -5.68 26.23
N ARG A 101 -19.86 -5.59 27.40
CA ARG A 101 -20.33 -4.34 28.02
C ARG A 101 -19.40 -4.04 29.19
N PHE A 102 -18.60 -2.99 29.06
CA PHE A 102 -17.68 -2.53 30.10
C PHE A 102 -17.69 -1.00 30.15
N PRO A 103 -17.41 -0.40 31.32
CA PRO A 103 -17.40 1.05 31.46
C PRO A 103 -16.29 1.65 30.57
N LEU A 104 -16.51 2.87 30.05
CA LEU A 104 -15.62 3.59 29.12
C LEU A 104 -15.44 3.03 27.70
N LYS A 105 -16.13 1.95 27.31
CA LYS A 105 -16.04 1.36 25.95
C LYS A 105 -16.09 2.37 24.81
N ASN A 106 -17.04 3.31 24.83
CA ASN A 106 -17.17 4.32 23.77
C ASN A 106 -16.08 5.39 23.83
N TYR A 107 -15.68 5.82 25.03
CA TYR A 107 -14.61 6.80 25.18
C TYR A 107 -13.27 6.26 24.69
N LEU A 108 -12.90 5.03 25.06
CA LEU A 108 -11.66 4.40 24.57
C LEU A 108 -11.65 4.27 23.05
N PHE A 109 -12.77 3.85 22.46
CA PHE A 109 -12.84 3.74 21.00
C PHE A 109 -12.73 5.10 20.31
N ILE A 110 -13.41 6.14 20.81
CA ILE A 110 -13.32 7.49 20.25
C ILE A 110 -11.89 8.01 20.37
N THR A 111 -11.20 7.77 21.49
CA THR A 111 -9.78 8.12 21.64
C THR A 111 -8.92 7.47 20.56
N ILE A 112 -9.11 6.18 20.26
CA ILE A 112 -8.39 5.49 19.18
C ILE A 112 -8.65 6.19 17.84
N VAL A 113 -9.92 6.49 17.52
CA VAL A 113 -10.29 7.16 16.26
C VAL A 113 -9.69 8.56 16.15
N ILE A 114 -9.66 9.34 17.23
CA ILE A 114 -9.02 10.66 17.24
C ILE A 114 -7.52 10.54 17.02
N LEU A 115 -6.86 9.54 17.61
CA LEU A 115 -5.42 9.34 17.38
C LEU A 115 -5.10 8.94 15.94
N MET A 116 -6.03 8.29 15.23
CA MET A 116 -5.87 7.97 13.80
C MET A 116 -5.86 9.21 12.90
N THR A 117 -6.36 10.37 13.36
CA THR A 117 -6.32 11.60 12.57
C THR A 117 -4.95 12.28 12.61
N ILE A 118 -4.03 11.82 13.47
CA ILE A 118 -2.69 12.39 13.55
C ILE A 118 -1.93 12.04 12.26
N PRO A 119 -1.37 13.03 11.54
CA PRO A 119 -0.59 12.78 10.33
C PRO A 119 0.61 11.88 10.63
N GLN A 120 0.75 10.80 9.85
CA GLN A 120 1.83 9.82 10.03
C GLN A 120 3.23 10.47 9.99
N GLN A 121 3.38 11.53 9.18
CA GLN A 121 4.62 12.29 9.03
C GLN A 121 5.06 12.97 10.34
N MET A 122 4.11 13.42 11.17
CA MET A 122 4.42 14.08 12.46
C MET A 122 5.03 13.10 13.47
N ILE A 123 4.67 11.82 13.39
CA ILE A 123 5.09 10.80 14.37
C ILE A 123 6.38 10.08 13.93
N ALA A 124 6.83 10.29 12.69
CA ALA A 124 8.01 9.63 12.13
C ALA A 124 9.30 9.86 12.94
N ILE A 125 9.58 11.11 13.35
CA ILE A 125 10.77 11.43 14.17
C ILE A 125 10.69 10.79 15.57
N PRO A 126 9.57 10.91 16.32
CA PRO A 126 9.38 10.18 17.56
C PRO A 126 9.59 8.67 17.44
N ILE A 127 8.97 8.02 16.44
CA ILE A 127 9.12 6.57 16.23
C ILE A 127 10.58 6.22 15.92
N PHE A 128 11.25 6.99 15.07
CA PHE A 128 12.66 6.78 14.78
C PHE A 128 13.52 6.81 16.05
N ARG A 129 13.28 7.79 16.94
CA ARG A 129 13.98 7.87 18.23
C ARG A 129 13.69 6.66 19.10
N ILE A 130 12.42 6.26 19.23
CA ILE A 130 12.05 5.07 20.01
C ILE A 130 12.76 3.83 19.45
N MET A 131 12.68 3.58 18.14
CA MET A 131 13.33 2.43 17.50
C MET A 131 14.86 2.46 17.69
N LYS A 132 15.47 3.65 17.72
CA LYS A 132 16.90 3.81 18.03
C LYS A 132 17.21 3.38 19.45
N ASP A 133 16.44 3.90 20.39
CA ASP A 133 16.70 3.74 21.82
C ASP A 133 16.45 2.29 22.26
N VAL A 134 15.52 1.59 21.61
CA VAL A 134 15.29 0.14 21.85
C VAL A 134 16.18 -0.77 21.00
N GLY A 135 17.10 -0.22 20.19
CA GLY A 135 18.02 -1.01 19.37
C GLY A 135 17.38 -1.77 18.20
N LEU A 136 16.19 -1.35 17.75
CA LEU A 136 15.45 -1.98 16.65
C LEU A 136 15.60 -1.25 15.30
N LEU A 137 16.41 -0.18 15.25
CA LEU A 137 16.74 0.46 13.97
C LEU A 137 17.41 -0.51 13.01
N ASN A 138 17.07 -0.37 11.73
CA ASN A 138 17.62 -1.18 10.64
C ASN A 138 17.41 -2.70 10.80
N THR A 139 16.30 -3.10 11.47
CA THR A 139 15.91 -4.51 11.61
C THR A 139 14.55 -4.75 10.96
N HIS A 140 14.34 -5.94 10.37
CA HIS A 140 13.02 -6.34 9.87
C HIS A 140 12.00 -6.39 10.99
N PHE A 141 12.39 -6.84 12.19
CA PHE A 141 11.51 -6.91 13.35
C PHE A 141 10.98 -5.53 13.77
N GLY A 142 11.86 -4.52 13.82
CA GLY A 142 11.45 -3.13 14.07
C GLY A 142 10.45 -2.62 13.04
N LEU A 143 10.68 -2.90 11.76
CA LEU A 143 9.73 -2.53 10.69
C LEU A 143 8.38 -3.24 10.83
N ILE A 144 8.39 -4.55 11.14
CA ILE A 144 7.17 -5.34 11.36
C ILE A 144 6.36 -4.76 12.51
N LEU A 145 7.00 -4.42 13.63
CA LEU A 145 6.33 -3.82 14.78
C LEU A 145 5.71 -2.47 14.45
N VAL A 146 6.42 -1.60 13.74
CA VAL A 146 5.90 -0.29 13.32
C VAL A 146 4.69 -0.46 12.41
N HIS A 147 4.77 -1.32 11.39
CA HIS A 147 3.64 -1.58 10.50
C HIS A 147 2.44 -2.21 11.22
N ALA A 148 2.68 -3.16 12.13
CA ALA A 148 1.63 -3.77 12.93
C ALA A 148 0.94 -2.74 13.84
N ALA A 149 1.71 -1.89 14.53
CA ALA A 149 1.16 -0.83 15.36
C ALA A 149 0.28 0.13 14.55
N TRP A 150 0.65 0.46 13.32
CA TRP A 150 -0.17 1.27 12.43
C TRP A 150 -1.45 0.58 11.94
N GLY A 151 -1.39 -0.73 11.68
CA GLY A 151 -2.54 -1.50 11.21
C GLY A 151 -3.61 -1.73 12.26
N ILE A 152 -3.24 -1.88 13.54
CA ILE A 152 -4.16 -2.25 14.63
C ILE A 152 -5.36 -1.29 14.75
N PRO A 153 -5.20 0.06 14.81
CA PRO A 153 -6.32 0.99 14.93
C PRO A 153 -7.32 0.88 13.77
N TRP A 154 -6.83 0.77 12.53
CA TRP A 154 -7.68 0.64 11.34
C TRP A 154 -8.47 -0.66 11.37
N ILE A 155 -7.82 -1.79 11.64
CA ILE A 155 -8.49 -3.09 11.68
C ILE A 155 -9.52 -3.13 12.82
N LEU A 156 -9.16 -2.60 14.00
CA LEU A 156 -10.07 -2.51 15.14
C LEU A 156 -11.30 -1.66 14.80
N PHE A 157 -11.10 -0.51 14.15
CA PHE A 157 -12.17 0.36 13.71
C PHE A 157 -13.15 -0.32 12.75
N PHE A 158 -12.64 -1.04 11.74
CA PHE A 158 -13.48 -1.72 10.76
C PHE A 158 -14.17 -2.98 11.31
N MET A 159 -13.57 -3.65 12.30
CA MET A 159 -14.09 -4.91 12.85
C MET A 159 -14.99 -4.74 14.09
N ARG A 160 -15.01 -3.56 14.72
CA ARG A 160 -15.89 -3.27 15.86
C ARG A 160 -17.34 -3.05 15.42
#